data_AF-Q7P8P0-F1
#
_entry.id   AF-Q7P8P0-F1
#
_cell.length_a   1.000
_cell.length_b   1.000
_cell.length_c   1.000
_cell.angle_alpha   90.00
_cell.angle_beta   90.00
_cell.angle_gamma   90.00
#
_symmetry.space_group_name_H-M   'P 1'
#
loop_
_entity.id
_entity.type
_entity.pdbx_description
1 polymer ?
#
loop_
_entity_poly.entity_id
_entity_poly.type
_entity_poly.pdbx_seq_one_letter_code
_entity_poly.pdbx_strand_id
1 'polypeptide(L)' 'MALQRDSLVVPVKLLISVEENNKRIQRPDRVLCYKSLSIEGNAELIDITHSHLLEIDVSDLTASALAEKILEHTNNIE' A
#
# COMPACT_ATOMS: atom_id res chain seq x y z
N MET A 1 7.92 7.66 18.46
CA MET A 1 6.52 7.95 18.80
C MET A 1 5.67 6.69 19.04
N ALA A 2 5.82 5.60 18.28
CA ALA A 2 5.08 4.34 18.52
C ALA A 2 5.69 3.42 19.60
N LEU A 3 7.03 3.29 19.62
CA LEU A 3 7.77 2.47 20.60
C LEU A 3 7.61 2.90 22.07
N GLN A 4 7.15 4.13 22.34
CA GLN A 4 6.98 4.65 23.70
C GLN A 4 5.57 4.41 24.28
N ARG A 5 4.65 3.80 23.51
CA ARG A 5 3.23 3.65 23.85
C ARG A 5 2.72 2.21 23.78
N ASP A 6 3.60 1.21 23.74
CA ASP A 6 3.24 -0.21 23.55
C ASP A 6 2.23 -0.41 22.41
N SER A 7 2.35 0.39 21.35
CA SER A 7 1.44 0.35 20.22
C SER A 7 1.88 -0.72 19.24
N LEU A 8 0.95 -1.57 18.80
CA LEU A 8 1.19 -2.53 17.74
C LEU A 8 1.47 -1.79 16.43
N VAL A 9 2.61 -2.08 15.81
CA VAL A 9 2.98 -1.56 14.50
C VAL A 9 2.81 -2.68 13.48
N VAL A 10 1.98 -2.43 12.47
CA VAL A 10 1.71 -3.37 11.37
C VAL A 10 2.09 -2.69 10.07
N PRO A 11 3.29 -2.96 9.51
CA PRO A 11 3.66 -2.43 8.21
C PRO A 11 2.80 -3.08 7.12
N VAL A 12 2.22 -2.26 6.25
CA VAL A 12 1.39 -2.73 5.13
C VAL A 12 2.11 -2.41 3.82
N LYS A 13 2.41 -3.44 3.04
CA LYS A 13 3.02 -3.34 1.72
C LYS A 13 1.98 -3.64 0.66
N LEU A 14 1.68 -2.63 -0.16
CA LEU A 14 0.71 -2.73 -1.23
C LEU A 14 1.44 -3.11 -2.52
N LEU A 15 1.20 -4.33 -2.99
CA LEU A 15 1.68 -4.81 -4.27
C LEU A 15 0.65 -4.47 -5.34
N ILE A 16 1.12 -4.07 -6.51
CA ILE A 16 0.24 -3.75 -7.64
C ILE A 16 0.91 -4.21 -8.93
N SER A 17 0.13 -4.79 -9.83
CA SER A 17 0.63 -5.13 -11.16
C SER A 17 1.02 -3.89 -11.94
N VAL A 18 2.03 -4.02 -12.81
CA VAL A 18 2.49 -2.92 -13.68
C VAL A 18 1.35 -2.39 -14.55
N GLU A 19 0.49 -3.29 -15.04
CA GLU A 19 -0.65 -2.97 -15.88
C GLU A 19 -1.69 -2.13 -15.15
N GLU A 20 -2.07 -2.53 -13.93
CA GLU A 20 -3.05 -1.81 -13.13
C GLU A 20 -2.48 -0.48 -12.60
N ASN A 21 -1.20 -0.47 -12.23
CA ASN A 21 -0.51 0.76 -11.83
C ASN A 21 -0.54 1.80 -12.95
N ASN A 22 -0.23 1.39 -14.19
CA ASN A 22 -0.28 2.27 -15.35
C ASN A 22 -1.70 2.82 -15.58
N LYS A 23 -2.74 1.98 -15.48
CA LYS A 23 -4.14 2.44 -15.59
C LYS A 23 -4.49 3.48 -14.52
N ARG A 24 -4.05 3.28 -13.28
CA ARG A 24 -4.36 4.18 -12.15
C ARG A 24 -3.57 5.49 -12.23
N ILE A 25 -2.34 5.46 -12.73
CA ILE A 25 -1.49 6.65 -12.95
C ILE A 25 -2.04 7.50 -14.11
N GLN A 26 -2.44 6.85 -15.21
CA GLN A 26 -2.95 7.53 -16.41
C GLN A 26 -4.38 8.08 -16.25
N ARG A 27 -5.03 7.90 -15.09
CA ARG A 27 -6.34 8.50 -14.84
C ARG A 27 -6.25 10.03 -14.93
N PRO A 28 -7.04 10.68 -15.79
CA PRO A 28 -6.92 12.11 -16.07
C PRO A 28 -7.12 12.98 -14.83
N ASP A 29 -7.96 12.54 -13.89
CA ASP A 29 -8.21 13.23 -12.61
C ASP A 29 -6.95 13.31 -11.74
N ARG A 30 -6.04 12.34 -11.86
CA ARG A 30 -4.78 12.29 -11.10
C ARG A 30 -3.64 13.05 -11.79
N VAL A 31 -3.67 13.16 -13.12
CA VAL A 31 -2.68 13.94 -13.89
C VAL A 31 -2.62 15.39 -13.41
N LEU A 32 -3.76 15.97 -13.03
CA LEU A 32 -3.83 17.31 -12.43
C LEU A 32 -3.17 17.42 -11.04
N CYS A 33 -3.12 16.33 -10.27
CA CYS A 33 -2.46 16.28 -8.97
C CYS A 33 -0.94 16.05 -9.11
N TYR A 34 -0.50 15.37 -10.16
CA TYR A 34 0.91 15.04 -10.40
C TYR A 34 1.73 16.21 -10.99
N LYS A 35 1.34 17.48 -10.78
CA LYS A 35 1.88 18.73 -11.37
C LYS A 35 3.40 18.78 -11.61
N SER A 36 4.21 18.05 -10.85
CA SER A 36 5.67 18.03 -10.96
C SER A 36 6.32 16.67 -10.65
N LEU A 37 5.54 15.60 -10.50
CA LEU A 37 6.06 14.28 -10.14
C LEU A 37 6.27 13.44 -11.41
N SER A 38 7.55 13.22 -11.76
CA SER A 38 7.92 12.18 -12.72
C SER A 38 7.85 10.84 -11.99
N ILE A 39 6.84 10.03 -12.28
CA ILE A 39 6.71 8.70 -11.68
C ILE A 39 7.68 7.78 -12.42
N GLU A 40 8.81 7.47 -11.80
CA GLU A 40 9.77 6.50 -12.32
C GLU A 40 9.19 5.08 -12.15
N GLY A 41 8.85 4.43 -13.26
CA GLY A 41 8.16 3.14 -13.24
C GLY A 41 8.97 1.94 -12.70
N ASN A 42 10.27 2.11 -12.47
CA ASN A 42 11.20 1.03 -12.14
C ASN A 42 11.90 1.22 -10.79
N ALA A 43 11.39 2.07 -9.90
CA ALA A 43 11.96 2.19 -8.56
C ALA A 43 11.82 0.86 -7.81
N GLU A 44 12.93 0.36 -7.24
CA GLU A 44 12.89 -0.81 -6.37
C GLU A 44 12.02 -0.51 -5.15
N LEU A 45 11.11 -1.45 -4.84
CA LEU A 45 10.28 -1.34 -3.64
C LEU A 45 11.17 -1.44 -2.40
N ILE A 46 10.84 -0.64 -1.39
CA ILE A 46 11.53 -0.70 -0.09
C ILE A 46 11.39 -2.12 0.46
N ASP A 47 12.52 -2.76 0.74
CA ASP A 47 12.54 -4.03 1.42
C ASP A 47 12.33 -3.82 2.92
N ILE A 48 11.25 -4.39 3.46
CA ILE A 48 10.84 -4.23 4.85
C ILE A 48 10.68 -5.63 5.42
N THR A 49 11.41 -5.94 6.48
CA THR A 49 11.24 -7.17 7.25
C THR A 49 10.59 -6.85 8.60
N HIS A 50 9.40 -7.38 8.86
CA HIS A 50 8.70 -7.19 10.13
C HIS A 50 7.83 -8.42 10.46
N SER A 51 7.68 -8.76 11.74
CA SER A 51 6.89 -9.93 12.19
C SER A 51 5.41 -9.84 11.82
N HIS A 52 4.88 -8.63 11.77
CA HIS A 52 3.51 -8.31 11.39
C HIS A 52 3.42 -7.62 10.02
N LEU A 53 4.34 -7.94 9.11
CA LEU A 53 4.27 -7.40 7.75
C LEU A 53 3.06 -7.98 7.03
N LEU A 54 2.19 -7.10 6.54
CA LEU A 54 1.05 -7.45 5.72
C LEU A 54 1.31 -7.07 4.27
N GLU A 55 1.56 -8.06 3.42
CA GLU A 55 1.67 -7.88 1.98
C GLU A 55 0.32 -8.15 1.31
N ILE A 56 -0.22 -7.18 0.57
CA ILE A 56 -1.51 -7.32 -0.13
C ILE A 56 -1.36 -6.87 -1.58
N ASP A 57 -1.78 -7.73 -2.51
CA ASP A 57 -1.97 -7.35 -3.91
C ASP A 57 -3.29 -6.59 -4.07
N VAL A 58 -3.19 -5.33 -4.53
CA VAL A 58 -4.31 -4.41 -4.72
C VAL A 58 -4.73 -4.26 -6.17
N SER A 59 -4.22 -5.09 -7.07
CA SER A 59 -4.50 -5.01 -8.51
C SER A 59 -6.01 -5.03 -8.78
N ASP A 60 -6.72 -5.98 -8.18
CA ASP A 60 -8.16 -6.15 -8.38
C ASP A 60 -9.00 -5.75 -7.15
N LEU A 61 -8.38 -5.13 -6.14
CA LEU A 61 -9.08 -4.74 -4.91
C LEU A 61 -9.56 -3.29 -4.96
N THR A 62 -10.78 -3.11 -4.45
CA THR A 62 -11.30 -1.78 -4.11
C THR A 62 -10.70 -1.29 -2.79
N ALA A 63 -10.72 0.01 -2.57
CA ALA A 63 -10.23 0.61 -1.33
C ALA A 63 -10.95 0.07 -0.09
N SER A 64 -12.26 -0.17 -0.18
CA SER A 64 -13.06 -0.73 0.93
C SER A 64 -12.64 -2.16 1.27
N ALA A 65 -12.51 -3.01 0.25
CA ALA A 65 -12.08 -4.40 0.44
C ALA A 65 -10.66 -4.50 1.01
N LEU A 66 -9.76 -3.58 0.61
CA LEU A 66 -8.43 -3.48 1.20
C LEU A 66 -8.49 -3.10 2.68
N ALA A 67 -9.33 -2.12 3.04
CA ALA A 67 -9.47 -1.69 4.43
C ALA A 67 -9.99 -2.81 5.34
N GLU A 68 -10.96 -3.60 4.87
CA GLU A 68 -11.44 -4.79 5.58
C GLU A 68 -10.31 -5.80 5.82
N LYS A 69 -9.52 -6.13 4.78
CA LYS A 69 -8.37 -7.03 4.92
C LYS A 69 -7.34 -6.55 5.94
N ILE A 70 -7.08 -5.25 5.99
CA ILE A 70 -6.15 -4.68 6.99
C ILE A 70 -6.72 -4.88 8.39
N LEU A 71 -8.01 -4.60 8.59
CA LEU A 71 -8.68 -4.79 9.88
C LEU A 71 -8.68 -6.25 10.32
N GLU A 72 -8.99 -7.17 9.41
CA GLU A 72 -8.93 -8.61 9.68
C GLU A 72 -7.53 -9.04 10.11
N HIS A 73 -6.49 -8.58 9.42
CA HIS A 73 -5.13 -8.92 9.79
C HIS A 73 -4.76 -8.35 11.17
N THR A 74 -5.13 -7.10 11.48
CA THR A 74 -4.88 -6.52 12.80
C THR A 74 -5.61 -7.23 13.93
N ASN A 75 -6.81 -7.76 13.68
CA ASN A 75 -7.57 -8.52 14.68
C ASN A 75 -7.02 -9.94 14.91
N ASN A 76 -6.28 -10.49 13.95
CA ASN A 76 -5.66 -11.82 14.06
C ASN A 76 -4.26 -11.78 14.69
N ILE A 77 -3.70 -10.58 14.90
CA ILE A 77 -2.47 -10.36 15.67
C ILE A 77 -2.89 -10.21 17.14
N GLU A 78 -3.40 -11.29 17.72
CA GLU A 78 -3.57 -11.45 19.18
C GLU A 78 -2.30 -12.04 19.82
#